data_AF-A0A376L7G4-F1
#
_entry.id   AF-A0A376L7G4-F1
#
_cell.length_a   1.000
_cell.length_b   1.000
_cell.length_c   1.000
_cell.angle_alpha   90.00
_cell.angle_beta   90.00
_cell.angle_gamma   90.00
#
_symmetry.space_group_name_H-M   'P 1'
#
loop_
_entity.id
_entity.type
_entity.pdbx_description
1 polymer ?
#
loop_
_entity_poly.entity_id
_entity_poly.type
_entity_poly.pdbx_seq_one_letter_code
_entity_poly.pdbx_strand_id
1 'polypeptide(L)'
;MVSIMTSHYFARLFTRYGHEVKLIPPQYVKPYVKTNKTDAADAEAICEAVTRPNMRFVQIKTEEQQAVLALHTERGILIRERIACANSLRATLAEFGITIAAGQSHLTRELPAILEDGENGLSPFVRTSIYRQSKHIRELEEQVKQVEEALASWYRTQEACQRMAKIPGGWHANGHLCGSSSG
;
A
#
# COMPACT_ATOMS: atom_id res chain seq x y z
N MET A 1 19.18 -0.54 18.71
CA MET A 1 18.29 -1.38 17.89
C MET A 1 17.25 -0.49 17.23
N VAL A 2 17.38 -0.23 15.93
CA VAL A 2 16.39 0.56 15.22
C VAL A 2 15.42 -0.41 14.57
N SER A 3 14.17 -0.44 15.03
CA SER A 3 13.08 -1.20 14.43
C SER A 3 13.13 -1.09 12.90
N ILE A 4 12.89 -2.20 12.20
CA ILE A 4 12.90 -2.29 10.73
C ILE A 4 12.06 -1.17 10.08
N MET A 5 11.02 -0.70 10.78
CA MET A 5 10.17 0.43 10.37
C MET A 5 10.87 1.79 10.42
N THR A 6 11.78 2.03 11.37
CA THR A 6 12.45 3.31 11.58
C THR A 6 13.89 3.33 11.07
N SER A 7 14.40 2.21 10.54
CA SER A 7 15.81 2.07 10.11
C SER A 7 16.25 3.13 9.11
N HIS A 8 15.40 3.50 8.16
CA HIS A 8 15.71 4.55 7.18
C HIS A 8 15.81 5.95 7.80
N TYR A 9 14.96 6.28 8.77
CA TYR A 9 15.01 7.55 9.49
C TYR A 9 16.33 7.70 10.25
N PHE A 10 16.67 6.72 11.10
CA PHE A 10 17.90 6.77 11.88
C PHE A 10 19.14 6.66 11.00
N ALA A 11 19.08 5.93 9.88
CA ALA A 11 20.20 5.87 8.95
C ALA A 11 20.50 7.25 8.34
N ARG A 12 19.47 8.00 7.93
CA ARG A 12 19.66 9.40 7.51
C ARG A 12 20.19 10.27 8.64
N LEU A 13 19.64 10.12 9.85
CA LEU A 13 20.05 10.91 11.00
C LEU A 13 21.53 10.71 11.32
N PHE A 14 21.99 9.47 11.46
CA PHE A 14 23.39 9.16 11.75
C PHE A 14 24.33 9.54 10.60
N THR A 15 23.87 9.41 9.34
CA THR A 15 24.63 9.91 8.18
C THR A 15 24.85 11.42 8.27
N ARG A 16 23.85 12.21 8.70
CA ARG A 16 23.98 13.66 8.92
C ARG A 16 25.01 14.01 10.01
N TYR A 17 25.23 13.12 10.98
CA TYR A 17 26.27 13.28 12.01
C TYR A 17 27.65 12.75 11.57
N GLY A 18 27.82 12.35 10.31
CA GLY A 18 29.11 11.92 9.76
C GLY A 18 29.41 10.42 9.92
N HIS A 19 28.43 9.60 10.32
CA HIS A 19 28.62 8.16 10.39
C HIS A 19 28.37 7.49 9.04
N GLU A 20 29.20 6.51 8.68
CA GLU A 20 28.90 5.59 7.59
C GLU A 20 27.85 4.58 8.07
N VAL A 21 26.64 4.65 7.51
CA VAL A 21 25.53 3.76 7.87
C VAL A 21 25.26 2.76 6.76
N LYS A 22 25.15 1.48 7.13
CA LYS A 22 24.76 0.39 6.24
C LYS A 22 23.51 -0.30 6.78
N LEU A 23 22.52 -0.51 5.92
CA LEU A 23 21.29 -1.21 6.28
C LEU A 23 21.32 -2.64 5.76
N ILE A 24 21.01 -3.63 6.61
CA ILE A 24 20.98 -5.04 6.24
C ILE A 24 19.51 -5.49 6.11
N PRO A 25 19.12 -6.16 5.01
CA PRO A 25 17.82 -6.80 4.91
C PRO A 25 17.54 -7.73 6.09
N PRO A 26 16.34 -7.65 6.71
CA PRO A 26 15.97 -8.56 7.81
C PRO A 26 16.07 -10.04 7.42
N GLN A 27 15.84 -10.37 6.15
CA GLN A 27 15.95 -11.72 5.61
C GLN A 27 17.38 -12.28 5.72
N TYR A 28 18.41 -11.44 5.68
CA TYR A 28 19.81 -11.86 5.82
C TYR A 28 20.26 -11.92 7.28
N VAL A 29 19.54 -11.26 8.20
CA VAL A 29 19.80 -11.36 9.64
C VAL A 29 19.09 -12.57 10.25
N LYS A 30 17.90 -12.92 9.74
CA LYS A 30 17.04 -14.00 10.28
C LYS A 30 17.76 -15.33 10.55
N PRO A 31 18.68 -15.84 9.70
CA PRO A 31 19.38 -17.09 9.96
C PRO A 31 20.28 -17.09 11.21
N TYR A 32 20.67 -15.90 11.69
CA TYR A 32 21.61 -15.72 12.81
C TYR A 32 20.89 -15.39 14.14
N VAL A 33 19.57 -15.19 14.10
CA VAL A 33 18.78 -14.89 15.31
C VAL A 33 18.59 -16.18 16.11
N LYS A 34 19.16 -16.22 17.31
CA LYS A 34 18.98 -17.34 18.25
C LYS A 34 17.51 -17.41 18.71
N THR A 35 17.05 -18.59 19.10
CA THR A 35 15.65 -18.90 19.46
C THR A 35 15.07 -18.03 20.59
N ASN A 36 15.90 -17.33 21.36
CA ASN A 36 15.47 -16.43 22.43
C ASN A 36 15.64 -14.96 22.00
N LYS A 37 14.52 -14.31 21.66
CA LYS A 37 14.52 -12.94 21.16
C LYS A 37 14.86 -11.96 22.27
N THR A 38 16.06 -11.39 22.21
CA THR A 38 16.55 -10.34 23.11
C THR A 38 17.32 -9.31 22.30
N ASP A 39 17.36 -8.06 22.75
CA ASP A 39 18.11 -7.00 22.04
C ASP A 39 19.60 -7.35 21.88
N ALA A 40 20.17 -8.08 22.84
CA ALA A 40 21.54 -8.59 22.79
C ALA A 40 21.72 -9.67 21.71
N ALA A 41 20.78 -10.62 21.61
CA ALA A 41 20.81 -11.64 20.55
C ALA A 41 20.58 -11.03 19.16
N ASP A 42 19.73 -10.01 19.04
CA ASP A 42 19.51 -9.29 17.79
C ASP A 42 20.78 -8.50 17.37
N ALA A 43 21.49 -7.88 18.32
CA ALA A 43 22.76 -7.21 18.05
C ALA A 43 23.86 -8.20 17.62
N GLU A 44 23.97 -9.34 18.30
CA GLU A 44 24.91 -10.41 17.95
C GLU A 44 24.65 -10.95 16.54
N ALA A 45 23.39 -11.22 16.20
CA ALA A 45 22.97 -11.70 14.88
C ALA A 45 23.32 -10.69 13.76
N ILE A 46 23.17 -9.39 14.02
CA ILE A 46 23.55 -8.34 13.06
C ILE A 46 25.08 -8.30 12.89
N CYS A 47 25.83 -8.33 13.99
CA CYS A 47 27.30 -8.35 13.95
C CYS A 47 27.81 -9.57 13.17
N GLU A 48 27.24 -10.75 13.41
CA GLU A 48 27.59 -11.96 12.67
C GLU A 48 27.25 -11.83 11.18
N ALA A 49 26.05 -11.33 10.86
CA ALA A 49 25.64 -11.14 9.48
C ALA A 49 26.60 -10.20 8.73
N VAL A 50 27.01 -9.07 9.32
CA VAL A 50 27.93 -8.09 8.70
C VAL A 50 29.25 -8.71 8.24
N THR A 51 29.77 -9.71 8.95
CA THR A 51 31.07 -10.33 8.63
C THR A 51 31.06 -11.20 7.37
N ARG A 52 29.88 -11.50 6.81
CA ARG A 52 29.77 -12.41 5.65
C ARG A 52 30.32 -11.73 4.38
N PRO A 53 31.23 -12.40 3.64
CA PRO A 53 31.94 -11.79 2.50
C PRO A 53 31.01 -11.37 1.35
N ASN A 54 29.85 -12.02 1.21
CA ASN A 54 28.84 -11.72 0.20
C ASN A 54 27.63 -10.93 0.77
N MET A 55 27.82 -10.19 1.87
CA MET A 55 26.74 -9.42 2.48
C MET A 55 26.26 -8.31 1.55
N ARG A 56 24.94 -8.19 1.38
CA ARG A 56 24.29 -7.16 0.58
C ARG A 56 23.57 -6.17 1.49
N PHE A 57 23.85 -4.90 1.27
CA PHE A 57 23.22 -3.80 1.99
C PHE A 57 22.12 -3.17 1.14
N VAL A 58 21.11 -2.59 1.79
CA VAL A 58 20.07 -1.82 1.12
C VAL A 58 20.36 -0.33 1.19
N GLN A 59 20.07 0.37 0.10
CA GLN A 59 20.21 1.81 0.04
C GLN A 59 19.32 2.49 1.09
N ILE A 60 19.86 3.56 1.69
CA ILE A 60 19.10 4.41 2.59
C ILE A 60 18.15 5.24 1.74
N LYS A 61 16.83 4.97 1.87
CA LYS A 61 15.82 5.74 1.15
C LYS A 61 15.88 7.22 1.55
N THR A 62 15.75 8.10 0.58
CA THR A 62 15.53 9.53 0.83
C THR A 62 14.16 9.75 1.49
N GLU A 63 13.93 10.94 2.05
CA GLU A 63 12.62 11.31 2.60
C GLU A 63 11.54 11.26 1.52
N GLU A 64 11.85 11.75 0.32
CA GLU A 64 10.95 11.69 -0.84
C GLU A 64 10.62 10.25 -1.26
N GLN A 65 11.62 9.36 -1.33
CA GLN A 65 11.39 7.95 -1.65
C GLN A 65 10.52 7.26 -0.60
N GLN A 66 10.67 7.61 0.69
CA GLN A 66 9.80 7.09 1.74
C GLN A 66 8.38 7.66 1.65
N ALA A 67 8.22 8.94 1.30
CA ALA A 67 6.91 9.56 1.12
C ALA A 67 6.12 8.89 0.00
N VAL A 68 6.75 8.61 -1.15
CA VAL A 68 6.11 7.90 -2.27
C VAL A 68 5.71 6.48 -1.90
N LEU A 69 6.54 5.77 -1.13
CA LEU A 69 6.19 4.44 -0.63
C LEU A 69 4.97 4.49 0.31
N ALA A 70 4.86 5.54 1.13
CA ALA A 70 3.70 5.76 1.98
C ALA A 70 2.42 5.95 1.13
N LEU A 71 2.47 6.76 0.08
CA LEU A 71 1.33 6.96 -0.84
C LEU A 71 0.92 5.67 -1.56
N HIS A 72 1.87 4.85 -2.02
CA HIS A 72 1.55 3.53 -2.59
C HIS A 72 0.89 2.61 -1.58
N THR A 73 1.36 2.65 -0.33
CA THR A 73 0.80 1.85 0.76
C THR A 73 -0.63 2.28 1.07
N GLU A 74 -0.86 3.59 1.19
CA GLU A 74 -2.17 4.20 1.38
C GLU A 74 -3.14 3.79 0.27
N ARG A 75 -2.75 3.98 -1.00
CA ARG A 75 -3.54 3.53 -2.16
C ARG A 75 -3.93 2.05 -2.04
N GLY A 76 -2.98 1.20 -1.68
CA GLY A 76 -3.23 -0.23 -1.50
C GLY A 76 -4.23 -0.54 -0.38
N ILE A 77 -4.17 0.20 0.73
CA ILE A 77 -5.13 0.08 1.84
C ILE A 77 -6.53 0.47 1.37
N LEU A 78 -6.67 1.65 0.76
CA LEU A 78 -7.95 2.18 0.28
C LEU A 78 -8.62 1.26 -0.74
N ILE A 79 -7.84 0.70 -1.68
CA ILE A 79 -8.36 -0.25 -2.68
C ILE A 79 -8.88 -1.53 -2.01
N ARG A 80 -8.14 -2.08 -1.04
CA ARG A 80 -8.58 -3.29 -0.33
C ARG A 80 -9.85 -3.03 0.47
N GLU A 81 -9.92 -1.88 1.15
CA GLU A 81 -11.11 -1.48 1.90
C GLU A 81 -12.32 -1.31 0.99
N ARG A 82 -12.15 -0.64 -0.15
CA ARG A 82 -13.21 -0.47 -1.15
C ARG A 82 -13.73 -1.82 -1.64
N ILE A 83 -12.84 -2.76 -1.96
CA ILE A 83 -13.22 -4.12 -2.40
C ILE A 83 -13.98 -4.84 -1.30
N ALA A 84 -13.50 -4.77 -0.05
CA ALA A 84 -14.16 -5.40 1.10
C ALA A 84 -15.57 -4.84 1.31
N CYS A 85 -15.73 -3.52 1.27
CA CYS A 85 -17.03 -2.87 1.43
C CYS A 85 -17.98 -3.21 0.27
N ALA A 86 -17.50 -3.21 -0.97
CA ALA A 86 -18.30 -3.60 -2.13
C ALA A 86 -18.75 -5.07 -2.05
N ASN A 87 -17.90 -5.97 -1.58
CA ASN A 87 -18.26 -7.38 -1.39
C ASN A 87 -19.27 -7.56 -0.25
N SER A 88 -19.10 -6.83 0.85
CA SER A 88 -20.07 -6.82 1.96
C SER A 88 -21.45 -6.36 1.49
N LEU A 89 -21.51 -5.26 0.74
CA LEU A 89 -22.76 -4.74 0.17
C LEU A 89 -23.43 -5.75 -0.77
N ARG A 90 -22.68 -6.40 -1.66
CA ARG A 90 -23.23 -7.47 -2.52
C ARG A 90 -23.75 -8.65 -1.71
N ALA A 91 -23.05 -9.07 -0.67
CA ALA A 91 -23.49 -10.16 0.19
C ALA A 91 -24.81 -9.79 0.90
N THR A 92 -24.92 -8.57 1.45
CA THR A 92 -26.16 -8.08 2.04
C THR A 92 -27.30 -8.10 1.02
N LEU A 93 -27.11 -7.59 -0.20
CA LEU A 93 -28.16 -7.62 -1.22
C LEU A 93 -28.59 -9.06 -1.58
N ALA A 94 -27.64 -9.98 -1.67
CA ALA A 94 -27.91 -11.38 -2.00
C ALA A 94 -28.76 -12.08 -0.92
N GLU A 95 -28.63 -11.71 0.36
CA GLU A 95 -29.50 -12.22 1.44
C GLU A 95 -30.97 -11.84 1.24
N PHE A 96 -31.25 -10.76 0.51
CA PHE A 96 -32.60 -10.33 0.13
C PHE A 96 -32.98 -10.74 -1.30
N GLY A 97 -32.23 -11.66 -1.92
CA GLY A 97 -32.52 -12.17 -3.27
C GLY A 97 -32.10 -11.25 -4.41
N ILE A 98 -31.39 -10.15 -4.11
CA ILE A 98 -30.93 -9.18 -5.12
C ILE A 98 -29.47 -9.49 -5.46
N THR A 99 -29.21 -9.90 -6.70
CA THR A 99 -27.86 -10.24 -7.16
C THR A 99 -27.31 -9.17 -8.09
N ILE A 100 -26.09 -8.71 -7.81
CA ILE A 100 -25.34 -7.77 -8.66
C ILE A 100 -24.09 -8.48 -9.15
N ALA A 101 -23.75 -8.29 -10.43
CA ALA A 101 -22.52 -8.83 -11.00
C ALA A 101 -21.26 -8.33 -10.26
N ALA A 102 -20.19 -9.11 -10.36
CA ALA A 102 -18.90 -8.72 -9.82
C ALA A 102 -18.38 -7.45 -10.53
N GLY A 103 -17.66 -6.60 -9.79
CA GLY A 103 -17.06 -5.39 -10.33
C GLY A 103 -17.74 -4.11 -9.85
N GLN A 104 -16.92 -3.09 -9.60
CA GLN A 104 -17.35 -1.85 -8.96
C GLN A 104 -18.33 -1.06 -9.83
N SER A 105 -18.15 -1.07 -11.15
CA SER A 105 -19.03 -0.41 -12.12
C SER A 105 -20.48 -0.89 -12.05
N HIS A 106 -20.69 -2.20 -11.90
CA HIS A 106 -22.03 -2.80 -11.76
C HIS A 106 -22.72 -2.30 -10.50
N LEU A 107 -22.00 -2.28 -9.39
CA LEU A 107 -22.53 -1.80 -8.11
C LEU A 107 -22.92 -0.33 -8.20
N THR A 108 -22.05 0.53 -8.73
CA THR A 108 -22.36 1.96 -8.88
C THR A 108 -23.55 2.23 -9.81
N ARG A 109 -23.73 1.42 -10.86
CA ARG A 109 -24.80 1.58 -11.84
C ARG A 109 -26.16 1.07 -11.34
N GLU A 110 -26.18 -0.09 -10.69
CA GLU A 110 -27.43 -0.81 -10.38
C GLU A 110 -27.99 -0.40 -9.00
N LEU A 111 -27.14 0.06 -8.09
CA LEU A 111 -27.55 0.38 -6.72
C LEU A 111 -28.60 1.50 -6.58
N PRO A 112 -28.57 2.60 -7.36
CA PRO A 112 -29.60 3.63 -7.28
C PRO A 112 -30.99 3.07 -7.57
N ALA A 113 -31.14 2.28 -8.64
CA ALA A 113 -32.41 1.66 -9.01
C ALA A 113 -32.91 0.69 -7.93
N ILE A 114 -32.03 -0.09 -7.32
CA ILE A 114 -32.37 -0.99 -6.21
C ILE A 114 -32.87 -0.21 -4.97
N LEU A 115 -32.25 0.93 -4.66
CA LEU A 115 -32.66 1.75 -3.52
C LEU A 115 -33.96 2.51 -3.76
N GLU A 116 -34.30 2.83 -5.01
CA GLU A 116 -35.53 3.51 -5.41
C GLU A 116 -36.72 2.55 -5.56
N ASP A 117 -36.47 1.28 -5.92
CA ASP A 117 -37.51 0.25 -5.99
C ASP A 117 -38.02 -0.08 -4.60
N GLY A 118 -39.22 0.41 -4.26
CA GLY A 118 -39.89 0.18 -2.97
C GLY A 118 -40.50 -1.22 -2.81
N GLU A 119 -40.60 -2.00 -3.89
CA GLU A 119 -41.30 -3.29 -3.92
C GLU A 119 -40.35 -4.49 -3.75
N ASN A 120 -39.03 -4.29 -3.84
CA ASN A 120 -38.02 -5.35 -3.73
C ASN A 120 -37.80 -5.97 -2.33
N GLY A 121 -38.70 -5.74 -1.37
CA GLY A 121 -38.67 -6.37 -0.06
C GLY A 121 -37.56 -5.88 0.89
N LEU A 122 -36.73 -4.90 0.50
CA LEU A 122 -35.73 -4.31 1.38
C LEU A 122 -36.39 -3.43 2.45
N SER A 123 -36.17 -3.79 3.72
CA SER A 123 -36.64 -2.98 4.85
C SER A 123 -35.92 -1.62 4.90
N PRO A 124 -36.54 -0.58 5.51
CA PRO A 124 -35.91 0.74 5.66
C PRO A 124 -34.54 0.70 6.36
N PHE A 125 -34.35 -0.21 7.31
CA PHE A 125 -33.08 -0.39 8.01
C PHE A 125 -31.96 -0.85 7.06
N VAL A 126 -32.26 -1.83 6.20
CA VAL A 126 -31.32 -2.38 5.23
C VAL A 126 -30.99 -1.35 4.16
N ARG A 127 -32.00 -0.64 3.63
CA ARG A 127 -31.78 0.47 2.67
C ARG A 127 -30.85 1.53 3.22
N THR A 128 -31.05 1.94 4.47
CA THR A 128 -30.18 2.93 5.12
C THR A 128 -28.76 2.40 5.31
N SER A 129 -28.59 1.12 5.65
CA SER A 129 -27.28 0.47 5.75
C SER A 129 -26.55 0.45 4.40
N ILE A 130 -27.23 0.00 3.35
CA ILE A 130 -26.70 -0.04 1.97
C ILE A 130 -26.34 1.36 1.50
N TYR A 131 -27.19 2.37 1.78
CA TYR A 131 -26.91 3.75 1.43
C TYR A 131 -25.62 4.27 2.09
N ARG A 132 -25.43 4.02 3.40
CA ARG A 132 -24.18 4.40 4.10
C ARG A 132 -22.95 3.71 3.51
N GLN A 133 -23.04 2.40 3.24
CA GLN A 133 -21.95 1.65 2.61
C GLN A 133 -21.64 2.19 1.21
N SER A 134 -22.65 2.51 0.41
CA SER A 134 -22.47 3.11 -0.91
C SER A 134 -21.77 4.47 -0.86
N LYS A 135 -22.08 5.27 0.17
CA LYS A 135 -21.43 6.56 0.39
C LYS A 135 -19.96 6.36 0.76
N HIS A 136 -19.66 5.45 1.68
CA HIS A 136 -18.29 5.09 2.07
C HIS A 136 -17.46 4.63 0.86
N ILE A 137 -18.02 3.76 0.03
CA ILE A 137 -17.37 3.29 -1.20
C ILE A 137 -17.00 4.46 -2.13
N ARG A 138 -17.89 5.43 -2.33
CA ARG A 138 -17.61 6.63 -3.13
C ARG A 138 -16.53 7.50 -2.50
N GLU A 139 -16.55 7.67 -1.19
CA GLU A 139 -15.52 8.41 -0.45
C GLU A 139 -14.14 7.74 -0.60
N LEU A 140 -14.07 6.41 -0.54
CA LEU A 140 -12.85 5.65 -0.79
C LEU A 140 -12.36 5.80 -2.23
N GLU A 141 -13.26 5.79 -3.22
CA GLU A 141 -12.89 6.02 -4.62
C GLU A 141 -12.25 7.38 -4.85
N GLU A 142 -12.82 8.43 -4.24
CA GLU A 142 -12.28 9.78 -4.33
C GLU A 142 -10.90 9.88 -3.66
N GLN A 143 -10.72 9.27 -2.49
CA GLN A 143 -9.40 9.21 -1.84
C GLN A 143 -8.36 8.47 -2.70
N VAL A 144 -8.74 7.34 -3.32
CA VAL A 144 -7.84 6.62 -4.24
C VAL A 144 -7.41 7.53 -5.39
N LYS A 145 -8.35 8.27 -5.98
CA LYS A 145 -8.07 9.21 -7.07
C LYS A 145 -7.11 10.32 -6.64
N GLN A 146 -7.32 10.91 -5.45
CA GLN A 146 -6.43 11.93 -4.91
C GLN A 146 -5.00 11.42 -4.70
N VAL A 147 -4.85 10.20 -4.18
CA VAL A 147 -3.53 9.56 -4.02
C VAL A 147 -2.90 9.26 -5.39
N GLU A 148 -3.67 8.81 -6.37
CA GLU A 148 -3.18 8.58 -7.74
C GLU A 148 -2.73 9.88 -8.42
N GLU A 149 -3.44 10.98 -8.22
CA GLU A 149 -3.05 12.31 -8.72
C GLU A 149 -1.77 12.81 -8.06
N ALA A 150 -1.61 12.61 -6.74
CA ALA A 150 -0.39 12.95 -6.01
C ALA A 150 0.80 12.10 -6.47
N LEU A 151 0.61 10.81 -6.72
CA LEU A 151 1.64 9.95 -7.30
C LEU A 151 2.00 10.41 -8.71
N ALA A 152 1.01 10.72 -9.57
CA ALA A 152 1.22 11.19 -10.93
C ALA A 152 1.92 12.56 -10.99
N SER A 153 1.66 13.46 -10.04
CA SER A 153 2.39 14.73 -9.93
C SER A 153 3.85 14.50 -9.55
N TRP A 154 4.12 13.63 -8.57
CA TRP A 154 5.48 13.25 -8.19
C TRP A 154 6.24 12.59 -9.33
N TYR A 155 5.61 11.68 -10.08
CA TYR A 155 6.26 11.04 -11.22
C TYR A 155 6.66 12.03 -12.33
N ARG A 156 5.91 13.12 -12.49
CA ARG A 156 6.22 14.17 -13.47
C ARG A 156 7.44 14.99 -13.09
N THR A 157 7.80 15.09 -11.81
CA THR A 157 9.00 15.83 -11.37
C THR A 157 10.28 15.00 -11.48
N GLN A 158 10.18 13.69 -11.72
CA GLN A 158 11.32 12.79 -11.79
C GLN A 158 11.77 12.54 -13.24
N GLU A 159 12.95 13.04 -13.61
CA GLU A 159 13.57 12.80 -14.93
C GLU A 159 13.75 11.31 -15.27
N ALA A 160 13.91 10.46 -14.25
CA ALA A 160 14.00 9.01 -14.41
C ALA A 160 12.67 8.39 -14.87
N CYS A 161 11.54 8.81 -14.29
CA CYS A 161 10.22 8.27 -14.63
C CYS A 161 9.69 8.85 -15.97
N GLN A 162 10.10 10.07 -16.35
CA GLN A 162 9.83 10.62 -17.69
C GLN A 162 10.52 9.83 -18.83
N ARG A 163 11.71 9.27 -18.58
CA ARG A 163 12.41 8.39 -19.53
C ARG A 163 11.75 7.02 -19.66
N MET A 164 11.24 6.46 -18.55
CA MET A 164 10.50 5.18 -18.57
C MET A 164 9.08 5.31 -19.17
N ALA A 165 8.43 6.48 -19.07
CA ALA A 165 7.13 6.74 -19.68
C ALA A 165 7.12 6.67 -21.22
N LYS A 166 8.29 6.70 -21.87
CA LYS A 166 8.43 6.53 -23.33
C LYS A 166 8.41 5.07 -23.80
N ILE A 167 8.34 4.10 -22.88
CA ILE A 167 8.25 2.67 -23.20
C ILE A 167 6.76 2.27 -23.20
N PRO A 168 6.18 1.88 -24.36
CA PRO A 168 4.78 1.48 -24.43
C PRO A 168 4.52 0.25 -23.55
N GLY A 169 3.55 0.34 -22.63
CA GLY A 169 3.07 -0.78 -21.80
C GLY A 169 3.66 -0.89 -20.39
N GLY A 170 4.67 -0.10 -20.01
CA GLY A 170 5.36 -0.24 -18.71
C GLY A 170 4.63 0.38 -17.50
N TRP A 171 3.82 1.43 -17.72
CA TRP A 171 3.23 2.21 -16.62
C TRP A 171 2.08 1.51 -15.90
N HIS A 172 1.31 0.67 -16.60
CA HIS A 172 0.09 0.07 -16.04
C HIS A 172 0.34 -1.21 -15.22
N ALA A 173 1.53 -1.83 -15.32
CA ALA A 173 1.76 -3.15 -14.75
C ALA A 173 2.56 -3.18 -13.44
N ASN A 174 3.47 -2.22 -13.17
CA ASN A 174 4.31 -2.25 -11.97
C ASN A 174 4.84 -0.85 -11.59
N GLY A 175 4.05 -0.08 -10.85
CA GLY A 175 4.52 1.16 -10.17
C GLY A 175 5.60 0.92 -9.09
N HIS A 176 6.04 -0.32 -8.92
CA HIS A 176 7.06 -0.76 -7.96
C HIS A 176 8.50 -0.46 -8.39
N LEU A 177 8.73 -0.14 -9.67
CA LEU A 177 10.07 -0.09 -10.26
C LEU A 177 10.76 1.28 -10.16
N CYS A 178 10.03 2.41 -10.17
CA CYS A 178 10.70 3.73 -10.08
C CYS A 178 11.30 4.01 -8.68
N GLY A 179 10.87 3.28 -7.63
CA GLY A 179 11.36 3.47 -6.25
C GLY A 179 12.43 2.47 -5.78
N SER A 180 12.80 1.49 -6.61
CA SER A 180 13.68 0.38 -6.22
C SER A 180 14.97 0.28 -7.03
N SER A 181 15.07 0.97 -8.18
CA SER A 181 16.23 0.86 -9.06
C SER A 181 16.96 2.20 -9.21
N SER A 182 17.91 2.44 -8.31
CA SER A 182 19.05 3.31 -8.57
C SER A 182 20.21 2.88 -7.66
N GLY A 183 21.11 2.04 -8.19
CA GLY A 183 22.42 1.69 -7.58
C GLY A 183 22.44 0.39 -6.80
#